data_AF-F3KY33-F1
#
_entry.id   AF-F3KY33-F1
#
_cell.length_a   1.000
_cell.length_b   1.000
_cell.length_c   1.000
_cell.angle_alpha   90.00
_cell.angle_beta   90.00
_cell.angle_gamma   90.00
#
_symmetry.space_group_name_H-M   'P 1'
#
loop_
_entity.id
_entity.type
_entity.pdbx_description
1 polymer ?
#
loop_
_entity_poly.entity_id
_entity_poly.type
_entity_poly.pdbx_seq_one_letter_code
_entity_poly.pdbx_strand_id
1 'polypeptide(L)'
;MASSYDAPFEIHVHGDVPLRADVAFDQIQDALKPLWKYVGARTLAEGAHSHYEDEPGIRFDAQDHMLRLCWTVLGDENFRQSLDEMCMSLNELSQAGAAIEITFYDVEFDEEEADPETESRDDFLMLFVGPNPGAIMQVQRDILVQDVIHVMERHFDASELSGLVGEIDNLFRGRYDALVNSLEIGKPPRGAGGHGGGRKPRHLH
;
A
#
# COMPACT_ATOMS: atom_id res chain seq x y z
N MET A 1 7.20 -24.01 14.31
CA MET A 1 8.59 -23.87 13.82
C MET A 1 8.56 -24.32 12.38
N ALA A 2 8.32 -23.40 11.46
CA ALA A 2 8.50 -23.68 10.04
C ALA A 2 10.01 -23.92 9.85
N SER A 3 10.33 -25.01 9.16
CA SER A 3 11.69 -25.34 8.77
C SER A 3 12.18 -24.25 7.82
N SER A 4 13.45 -23.84 7.93
CA SER A 4 14.14 -22.91 7.01
C SER A 4 14.07 -23.29 5.51
N TYR A 5 13.49 -24.45 5.19
CA TYR A 5 13.33 -25.00 3.84
C TYR A 5 12.06 -24.52 3.10
N ASP A 6 11.28 -23.58 3.66
CA ASP A 6 9.96 -23.17 3.11
C ASP A 6 9.85 -21.65 2.86
N ALA A 7 10.97 -20.92 2.94
CA ALA A 7 11.03 -19.46 2.79
C ALA A 7 12.02 -19.08 1.67
N PRO A 8 11.61 -19.18 0.38
CA PRO A 8 12.49 -18.92 -0.76
C PRO A 8 12.86 -17.44 -0.93
N PHE A 9 12.25 -16.53 -0.16
CA PHE A 9 12.47 -15.10 -0.31
C PHE A 9 12.96 -14.43 0.97
N GLU A 10 13.88 -13.51 0.80
CA GLU A 10 14.11 -12.40 1.73
C GLU A 10 13.29 -11.20 1.25
N ILE A 11 12.36 -10.74 2.10
CA ILE A 11 11.35 -9.75 1.74
C ILE A 11 11.60 -8.46 2.52
N HIS A 12 11.79 -7.38 1.79
CA HIS A 12 12.03 -6.03 2.32
C HIS A 12 10.75 -5.21 2.22
N VAL A 13 10.36 -4.55 3.31
CA VAL A 13 9.15 -3.71 3.40
C VAL A 13 9.53 -2.33 3.88
N HIS A 14 9.52 -1.36 2.96
CA HIS A 14 9.98 0.01 3.20
C HIS A 14 8.88 1.04 2.94
N GLY A 15 8.68 1.98 3.86
CA GLY A 15 7.75 3.07 3.63
C GLY A 15 7.40 3.86 4.89
N ASP A 16 6.99 5.11 4.67
CA ASP A 16 6.52 6.01 5.72
C ASP A 16 5.05 6.35 5.49
N VAL A 17 4.18 5.96 6.42
CA VAL A 17 2.73 6.18 6.32
C VAL A 17 2.30 7.24 7.33
N PRO A 18 1.93 8.45 6.89
CA PRO A 18 1.41 9.47 7.78
C PRO A 18 0.03 9.04 8.26
N LEU A 19 -0.13 8.95 9.57
CA LEU A 19 -1.36 8.55 10.23
C LEU A 19 -2.13 9.77 10.72
N ARG A 20 -3.45 9.63 10.86
CA ARG A 20 -4.22 10.70 11.51
C ARG A 20 -3.81 10.88 12.96
N ALA A 21 -3.94 12.11 13.44
CA ALA A 21 -3.58 12.49 14.81
C ALA A 21 -4.35 11.73 15.90
N ASP A 22 -5.53 11.18 15.58
CA ASP A 22 -6.38 10.44 16.50
C ASP A 22 -6.11 8.92 16.53
N VAL A 23 -5.19 8.42 15.70
CA VAL A 23 -4.85 6.99 15.64
C VAL A 23 -4.08 6.59 16.90
N ALA A 24 -4.64 5.61 17.61
CA ALA A 24 -4.01 4.99 18.77
C ALA A 24 -3.22 3.73 18.38
N PHE A 25 -2.30 3.31 19.28
CA PHE A 25 -1.41 2.17 19.03
C PHE A 25 -2.14 0.84 18.83
N ASP A 26 -3.29 0.64 19.50
CA ASP A 26 -4.13 -0.56 19.33
C ASP A 26 -4.68 -0.68 17.90
N GLN A 27 -5.11 0.42 17.30
CA GLN A 27 -5.55 0.45 15.89
C GLN A 27 -4.40 0.09 14.94
N ILE A 28 -3.18 0.57 15.22
CA ILE A 28 -1.98 0.21 14.44
C ILE A 28 -1.67 -1.28 14.60
N GLN A 29 -1.72 -1.79 15.83
CA GLN A 29 -1.48 -3.21 16.10
C GLN A 29 -2.49 -4.11 15.37
N ASP A 30 -3.77 -3.69 15.31
CA ASP A 30 -4.80 -4.41 14.58
C ASP A 30 -4.60 -4.30 13.05
N ALA A 31 -4.24 -3.12 12.53
CA ALA A 31 -3.99 -2.93 11.10
C ALA A 31 -2.76 -3.71 10.58
N LEU A 32 -1.73 -3.87 11.42
CA LEU A 32 -0.50 -4.60 11.08
C LEU A 32 -0.56 -6.09 11.46
N LYS A 33 -1.72 -6.57 11.90
CA LYS A 33 -1.96 -7.96 12.28
C LYS A 33 -1.61 -9.01 11.22
N PRO A 34 -1.91 -8.81 9.94
CA PRO A 34 -1.48 -9.74 8.91
C PRO A 34 0.05 -9.96 8.92
N LEU A 35 0.83 -8.89 9.10
CA LEU A 35 2.30 -8.96 9.08
C LEU A 35 2.88 -9.71 10.28
N TRP A 36 2.53 -9.30 11.51
CA TRP A 36 3.13 -9.94 12.69
C TRP A 36 2.61 -11.37 12.90
N LYS A 37 1.40 -11.69 12.42
CA LYS A 37 0.94 -13.08 12.39
C LYS A 37 1.68 -13.94 11.37
N TYR A 38 2.03 -13.37 10.22
CA TYR A 38 2.75 -14.08 9.18
C TYR A 38 4.07 -14.65 9.73
N VAL A 39 4.83 -13.83 10.47
CA VAL A 39 6.07 -14.27 11.14
C VAL A 39 5.84 -15.10 12.42
N GLY A 40 4.60 -15.46 12.73
CA GLY A 40 4.25 -16.29 13.88
C GLY A 40 4.30 -15.59 15.23
N ALA A 41 4.41 -14.25 15.27
CA ALA A 41 4.38 -13.47 16.49
C ALA A 41 2.96 -13.36 17.07
N ARG A 42 2.86 -13.03 18.36
CA ARG A 42 1.56 -12.87 19.04
C ARG A 42 1.13 -11.42 19.18
N THR A 43 2.08 -10.50 19.03
CA THR A 43 1.90 -9.06 19.17
C THR A 43 2.73 -8.31 18.15
N LEU A 44 2.38 -7.04 17.89
CA LEU A 44 3.21 -6.19 17.03
C LEU A 44 4.62 -6.01 17.61
N ALA A 45 4.76 -5.83 18.92
CA ALA A 45 6.07 -5.64 19.54
C ALA A 45 7.02 -6.83 19.32
N GLU A 46 6.49 -8.06 19.33
CA GLU A 46 7.27 -9.27 19.03
C GLU A 46 7.60 -9.40 17.53
N GLY A 47 6.66 -9.05 16.65
CA GLY A 47 6.81 -9.20 15.20
C GLY A 47 7.44 -8.01 14.48
N ALA A 48 7.65 -6.88 15.16
CA ALA A 48 8.16 -5.65 14.57
C ALA A 48 9.67 -5.67 14.32
N HIS A 49 10.41 -6.59 14.95
CA HIS A 49 11.84 -6.73 14.75
C HIS A 49 12.13 -7.23 13.34
N SER A 50 13.10 -6.58 12.69
CA SER A 50 13.59 -7.02 11.39
C SER A 50 14.47 -8.27 11.53
N HIS A 51 14.63 -9.00 10.42
CA HIS A 51 15.59 -10.10 10.30
C HIS A 51 17.03 -9.63 10.59
N TYR A 52 17.36 -8.40 10.20
CA TYR A 52 18.66 -7.78 10.45
C TYR A 52 18.61 -6.87 11.69
N GLU A 53 19.54 -7.05 12.64
CA GLU A 53 19.55 -6.32 13.92
C GLU A 53 19.75 -4.80 13.78
N ASP A 54 20.44 -4.37 12.72
CA ASP A 54 20.73 -2.96 12.45
C ASP A 54 19.53 -2.21 11.85
N GLU A 55 18.52 -2.94 11.40
CA GLU A 55 17.31 -2.36 10.84
C GLU A 55 16.32 -1.98 11.94
N PRO A 56 15.69 -0.80 11.84
CA PRO A 56 14.82 -0.30 12.90
C PRO A 56 13.52 -1.10 13.06
N GLY A 57 13.10 -1.85 12.04
CA GLY A 57 11.88 -2.64 12.02
C GLY A 57 10.63 -1.77 11.78
N ILE A 58 9.50 -2.26 12.30
CA ILE A 58 8.23 -1.53 12.27
C ILE A 58 8.16 -0.59 13.48
N ARG A 59 7.99 0.71 13.26
CA ARG A 59 7.94 1.71 14.34
C ARG A 59 6.79 2.69 14.17
N PHE A 60 6.10 2.97 15.27
CA PHE A 60 5.16 4.08 15.35
C PHE A 60 5.79 5.26 16.09
N ASP A 61 5.92 6.38 15.40
CA ASP A 61 6.31 7.66 15.97
C ASP A 61 5.05 8.45 16.36
N ALA A 62 4.77 8.48 17.67
CA ALA A 62 3.59 9.17 18.20
C ALA A 62 3.71 10.70 18.15
N GLN A 63 4.91 11.27 18.05
CA GLN A 63 5.08 12.72 17.98
C GLN A 63 4.77 13.22 16.56
N ASP A 64 5.28 12.50 15.56
CA ASP A 64 5.10 12.84 14.15
C ASP A 64 3.82 12.22 13.54
N HIS A 65 3.11 11.38 14.30
CA HIS A 65 2.01 10.54 13.83
C HIS A 65 2.39 9.75 12.57
N MET A 66 3.55 9.09 12.62
CA MET A 66 4.14 8.40 11.48
C MET A 66 4.32 6.91 11.77
N LEU A 67 3.80 6.05 10.90
CA LEU A 67 4.19 4.64 10.87
C LEU A 67 5.37 4.49 9.91
N ARG A 68 6.54 4.13 10.44
CA ARG A 68 7.75 3.87 9.66
C ARG A 68 7.95 2.37 9.51
N LEU A 69 8.11 1.92 8.28
CA LEU A 69 8.39 0.55 7.90
C LEU A 69 9.82 0.51 7.34
N CYS A 70 10.71 -0.18 8.04
CA CYS A 70 11.98 -0.64 7.49
C CYS A 70 12.24 -2.03 8.06
N TRP A 71 11.59 -3.01 7.42
CA TRP A 71 11.37 -4.34 7.98
C TRP A 71 11.67 -5.42 6.95
N THR A 72 12.55 -6.33 7.31
CA THR A 72 12.98 -7.46 6.50
C THR A 72 12.54 -8.76 7.14
N VAL A 73 12.00 -9.68 6.35
CA VAL A 73 11.56 -11.01 6.80
C VAL A 73 11.92 -12.09 5.79
N LEU A 74 12.13 -13.31 6.27
CA LEU A 74 12.15 -14.49 5.41
C LEU A 74 10.73 -14.99 5.20
N GLY A 75 10.37 -15.29 3.96
CA GLY A 75 9.02 -15.69 3.61
C GLY A 75 8.90 -16.33 2.23
N ASP A 76 7.66 -16.42 1.80
CA ASP A 76 7.19 -17.06 0.57
C ASP A 76 6.19 -16.13 -0.15
N GLU A 77 5.62 -16.62 -1.25
CA GLU A 77 4.65 -15.84 -2.03
C GLU A 77 3.37 -15.49 -1.26
N ASN A 78 3.01 -16.26 -0.21
CA ASN A 78 1.80 -16.02 0.57
C ASN A 78 1.87 -14.71 1.35
N PHE A 79 3.06 -14.12 1.52
CA PHE A 79 3.23 -12.81 2.14
C PHE A 79 2.46 -11.71 1.39
N ARG A 80 2.27 -11.85 0.07
CA ARG A 80 1.48 -10.90 -0.74
C ARG A 80 0.05 -10.72 -0.22
N GLN A 81 -0.59 -11.80 0.23
CA GLN A 81 -1.92 -11.70 0.84
C GLN A 81 -1.90 -10.87 2.14
N SER A 82 -0.84 -11.01 2.93
CA SER A 82 -0.68 -10.23 4.18
C SER A 82 -0.50 -8.74 3.89
N LEU A 83 0.20 -8.41 2.79
CA LEU A 83 0.37 -7.04 2.31
C LEU A 83 -0.95 -6.42 1.83
N ASP A 84 -1.79 -7.18 1.11
CA ASP A 84 -3.10 -6.71 0.67
C ASP A 84 -4.01 -6.37 1.87
N GLU A 85 -4.08 -7.27 2.86
CA GLU A 85 -4.88 -7.07 4.08
C GLU A 85 -4.38 -5.89 4.92
N MET A 86 -3.05 -5.73 5.02
CA MET A 86 -2.43 -4.56 5.65
C MET A 86 -2.82 -3.27 4.93
N CYS A 87 -2.71 -3.22 3.60
CA CYS A 87 -3.05 -2.02 2.82
C CYS A 87 -4.51 -1.61 3.02
N MET A 88 -5.43 -2.58 2.98
CA MET A 88 -6.85 -2.31 3.25
C MET A 88 -7.07 -1.67 4.62
N SER A 89 -6.38 -2.18 5.64
CA SER A 89 -6.49 -1.70 7.03
C SER A 89 -5.85 -0.32 7.21
N LEU A 90 -4.70 -0.07 6.58
CA LEU A 90 -3.98 1.21 6.69
C LEU A 90 -4.71 2.37 6.01
N ASN A 91 -5.52 2.12 4.97
CA ASN A 91 -6.31 3.16 4.31
C ASN A 91 -7.17 3.95 5.32
N GLU A 92 -7.82 3.24 6.25
CA GLU A 92 -8.67 3.85 7.27
C GLU A 92 -7.90 4.52 8.41
N LEU A 93 -6.57 4.41 8.48
CA LEU A 93 -5.74 5.07 9.50
C LEU A 93 -4.92 6.23 8.92
N SER A 94 -4.66 6.19 7.62
CA SER A 94 -3.81 7.14 6.91
C SER A 94 -4.40 8.55 6.91
N GLN A 95 -3.56 9.56 7.10
CA GLN A 95 -3.90 10.98 6.96
C GLN A 95 -3.76 11.47 5.52
N ALA A 96 -2.78 10.96 4.79
CA ALA A 96 -2.50 11.28 3.40
C ALA A 96 -2.18 9.99 2.63
N GLY A 97 -1.97 10.09 1.32
CA GLY A 97 -1.43 8.97 0.56
C GLY A 97 0.00 8.66 1.00
N ALA A 98 0.41 7.41 0.85
CA ALA A 98 1.79 6.97 1.02
C ALA A 98 2.10 5.80 0.09
N ALA A 99 3.37 5.67 -0.27
CA ALA A 99 3.90 4.51 -0.97
C ALA A 99 4.64 3.60 0.01
N ILE A 100 4.50 2.29 -0.20
CA ILE A 100 5.22 1.25 0.49
C ILE A 100 5.89 0.39 -0.58
N GLU A 101 7.21 0.37 -0.57
CA GLU A 101 8.05 -0.41 -1.47
C GLU A 101 8.27 -1.79 -0.88
N ILE A 102 8.03 -2.83 -1.70
CA ILE A 102 8.28 -4.21 -1.31
C ILE A 102 9.19 -4.85 -2.35
N THR A 103 10.25 -5.48 -1.87
CA THR A 103 11.16 -6.29 -2.70
C THR A 103 11.18 -7.71 -2.17
N PHE A 104 11.00 -8.68 -3.04
CA PHE A 104 11.24 -10.10 -2.81
C PHE A 104 12.57 -10.44 -3.47
N TYR A 105 13.57 -10.85 -2.68
CA TYR A 105 14.83 -11.36 -3.18
C TYR A 105 14.87 -12.89 -3.08
N ASP A 106 15.16 -13.56 -4.19
CA ASP A 106 15.28 -15.01 -4.26
C ASP A 106 16.57 -15.48 -3.59
N VAL A 107 16.45 -16.04 -2.37
CA VAL A 107 17.63 -16.50 -1.62
C VAL A 107 18.17 -17.84 -2.11
N GLU A 108 17.44 -18.53 -2.99
CA GLU A 108 17.86 -19.81 -3.57
C GLU A 108 18.57 -19.63 -4.92
N PHE A 109 18.50 -18.44 -5.53
CA PHE A 109 19.15 -18.14 -6.80
C PHE A 109 20.62 -17.75 -6.58
N ASP A 110 21.52 -18.50 -7.22
CA ASP A 110 22.94 -18.19 -7.29
C ASP A 110 23.34 -17.97 -8.75
N GLU A 111 23.68 -16.74 -9.11
CA GLU A 111 24.06 -16.35 -10.49
C GLU A 111 25.28 -17.11 -11.02
N GLU A 112 26.20 -17.53 -10.14
CA GLU A 112 27.41 -18.28 -10.53
C GLU A 112 27.12 -19.78 -10.79
N GLU A 113 26.11 -20.34 -10.13
CA GLU A 113 25.74 -21.76 -10.23
C GLU A 113 24.53 -22.04 -11.12
N ALA A 114 23.71 -21.03 -11.43
CA ALA A 114 22.50 -21.17 -12.21
C ALA A 114 22.78 -21.51 -13.70
N ASP A 115 21.84 -22.22 -14.32
CA ASP A 115 21.84 -22.40 -15.77
C ASP A 115 21.67 -21.03 -16.45
N PRO A 116 22.39 -20.72 -17.55
CA PRO A 116 22.26 -19.44 -18.26
C PRO A 116 20.85 -19.05 -18.70
N GLU A 117 19.91 -20.00 -18.82
CA GLU A 117 18.50 -19.74 -19.15
C GLU A 117 17.61 -19.51 -17.90
N THR A 118 18.15 -19.66 -16.68
CA THR A 118 17.42 -19.45 -15.42
C THR A 118 17.59 -18.01 -14.96
N GLU A 119 16.48 -17.33 -14.70
CA GLU A 119 16.45 -15.97 -14.13
C GLU A 119 16.06 -16.03 -12.65
N SER A 120 16.53 -15.05 -11.87
CA SER A 120 16.11 -14.86 -10.49
C SER A 120 14.60 -14.65 -10.40
N ARG A 121 13.97 -15.19 -9.35
CA ARG A 121 12.55 -14.95 -9.04
C ARG A 121 12.31 -13.62 -8.30
N ASP A 122 13.29 -12.72 -8.29
CA ASP A 122 13.16 -11.41 -7.68
C ASP A 122 11.92 -10.67 -8.19
N ASP A 123 11.21 -10.00 -7.28
CA ASP A 123 10.03 -9.22 -7.62
C ASP A 123 10.00 -7.91 -6.83
N PHE A 124 9.55 -6.84 -7.48
CA PHE A 124 9.41 -5.51 -6.88
C PHE A 124 8.00 -4.98 -7.12
N LEU A 125 7.34 -4.57 -6.04
CA LEU A 125 6.02 -3.96 -6.10
C LEU A 125 5.98 -2.71 -5.24
N MET A 126 5.23 -1.73 -5.73
CA MET A 126 4.93 -0.50 -5.00
C MET A 126 3.45 -0.51 -4.64
N LEU A 127 3.18 -0.55 -3.35
CA LEU A 127 1.83 -0.50 -2.78
C LEU A 127 1.52 0.94 -2.40
N PHE A 128 0.25 1.31 -2.54
CA PHE A 128 -0.21 2.65 -2.18
C PHE A 128 -1.38 2.56 -1.20
N VAL A 129 -1.26 3.28 -0.10
CA VAL A 129 -2.31 3.41 0.93
C VAL A 129 -2.73 4.87 1.05
N GLY A 130 -3.97 5.11 1.47
CA GLY A 130 -4.44 6.46 1.73
C GLY A 130 -5.91 6.53 2.12
N PRO A 131 -6.36 7.66 2.68
CA PRO A 131 -7.72 7.82 3.22
C PRO A 131 -8.83 7.75 2.16
N ASN A 132 -8.47 7.95 0.89
CA ASN A 132 -9.39 7.84 -0.25
C ASN A 132 -8.57 7.66 -1.54
N PRO A 133 -9.22 7.26 -2.65
CA PRO A 133 -8.52 7.05 -3.91
C PRO A 133 -7.83 8.30 -4.47
N GLY A 134 -8.35 9.50 -4.22
CA GLY A 134 -7.72 10.75 -4.66
C GLY A 134 -6.36 10.99 -3.99
N ALA A 135 -6.26 10.70 -2.69
CA ALA A 135 -5.00 10.81 -1.96
C ALA A 135 -3.94 9.81 -2.45
N ILE A 136 -4.36 8.58 -2.77
CA ILE A 136 -3.49 7.56 -3.38
C ILE A 136 -2.97 8.03 -4.75
N MET A 137 -3.88 8.50 -5.60
CA MET A 137 -3.53 8.99 -6.94
C MET A 137 -2.58 10.19 -6.89
N GLN A 138 -2.72 11.05 -5.88
CA GLN A 138 -1.81 12.17 -5.69
C GLN A 138 -0.37 11.70 -5.43
N VAL A 139 -0.16 10.73 -4.54
CA VAL A 139 1.19 10.20 -4.28
C VAL A 139 1.75 9.45 -5.49
N GLN A 140 0.92 8.67 -6.18
CA GLN A 140 1.31 8.02 -7.44
C GLN A 140 1.78 9.04 -8.49
N ARG A 141 1.10 10.18 -8.59
CA ARG A 141 1.49 11.28 -9.47
C ARG A 141 2.82 11.89 -9.02
N ASP A 142 2.94 12.22 -7.74
CA ASP A 142 4.09 12.92 -7.20
C ASP A 142 5.37 12.10 -7.36
N ILE A 143 5.30 10.77 -7.12
CA ILE A 143 6.42 9.84 -7.39
C ILE A 143 6.77 9.81 -8.87
N LEU A 144 5.78 9.65 -9.77
CA LEU A 144 6.07 9.63 -11.20
C LEU A 144 6.71 10.94 -11.68
N VAL A 145 6.22 12.08 -11.19
CA VAL A 145 6.80 13.39 -11.50
C VAL A 145 8.25 13.45 -11.02
N GLN A 146 8.52 13.03 -9.78
CA GLN A 146 9.86 13.01 -9.22
C GLN A 146 10.80 12.12 -10.03
N ASP A 147 10.39 10.90 -10.36
CA ASP A 147 11.23 9.93 -11.09
C ASP A 147 11.55 10.42 -12.50
N VAL A 148 10.54 10.94 -13.20
CA VAL A 148 10.72 11.49 -14.55
C VAL A 148 11.64 12.71 -14.51
N ILE A 149 11.44 13.64 -13.58
CA ILE A 149 12.32 14.80 -13.41
C ILE A 149 13.75 14.33 -13.11
N HIS A 150 13.92 13.40 -12.18
CA HIS A 150 15.23 12.91 -11.76
C HIS A 150 16.05 12.33 -12.92
N VAL A 151 15.40 11.59 -13.83
CA VAL A 151 16.06 11.07 -15.03
C VAL A 151 16.36 12.19 -16.04
N MET A 152 15.43 13.12 -16.23
CA MET A 152 15.53 14.18 -17.24
C MET A 152 16.49 15.31 -16.88
N GLU A 153 16.65 15.64 -15.60
CA GLU A 153 17.59 16.68 -15.12
C GLU A 153 19.06 16.37 -15.41
N ARG A 154 19.39 15.12 -15.77
CA ARG A 154 20.72 14.76 -16.26
C ARG A 154 21.01 15.30 -17.66
N HIS A 155 19.98 15.73 -18.39
CA HIS A 155 20.04 16.11 -19.79
C HIS A 155 19.48 17.50 -20.09
N PHE A 156 18.60 18.03 -19.24
CA PHE A 156 17.88 19.29 -19.43
C PHE A 156 17.90 20.14 -18.15
N ASP A 157 17.74 21.45 -18.29
CA ASP A 157 17.55 22.33 -17.13
C ASP A 157 16.15 22.16 -16.53
N ALA A 158 16.02 22.28 -15.21
CA ALA A 158 14.73 22.14 -14.52
C ALA A 158 13.62 23.07 -15.06
N SER A 159 13.99 24.26 -15.56
CA SER A 159 13.03 25.19 -16.18
C SER A 159 12.42 24.69 -17.48
N GLU A 160 13.09 23.77 -18.18
CA GLU A 160 12.61 23.18 -19.44
C GLU A 160 11.61 22.03 -19.18
N LEU A 161 11.61 21.48 -17.96
CA LEU A 161 10.81 20.30 -17.60
C LEU A 161 9.38 20.63 -17.14
N SER A 162 9.01 21.90 -16.99
CA SER A 162 7.67 22.29 -16.52
C SER A 162 6.55 21.80 -17.45
N GLY A 163 6.80 21.74 -18.76
CA GLY A 163 5.84 21.21 -19.74
C GLY A 163 5.57 19.72 -19.54
N LEU A 164 6.61 18.95 -19.18
CA LEU A 164 6.51 17.52 -18.92
C LEU A 164 5.68 17.22 -17.68
N VAL A 165 5.88 17.98 -16.61
CA VAL A 165 5.03 17.89 -15.41
C VAL A 165 3.57 18.16 -15.77
N GLY A 166 3.31 19.19 -16.58
CA GLY A 166 1.96 19.50 -17.06
C GLY A 166 1.30 18.34 -17.83
N GLU A 167 2.06 17.58 -18.62
CA GLU A 167 1.52 16.40 -19.32
C GLU A 167 1.21 15.24 -18.38
N ILE A 168 2.05 15.01 -17.36
CA ILE A 168 1.76 14.03 -16.31
C ILE A 168 0.45 14.42 -15.59
N ASP A 169 0.25 15.70 -15.30
CA ASP A 169 -0.97 16.21 -14.65
C ASP A 169 -2.21 15.93 -15.49
N ASN A 170 -2.11 16.08 -16.80
CA ASN A 170 -3.20 15.80 -17.71
C ASN A 170 -3.58 14.31 -17.68
N LEU A 171 -2.60 13.41 -17.67
CA LEU A 171 -2.83 11.96 -17.57
C LEU A 171 -3.53 11.59 -16.27
N PHE A 172 -3.05 12.11 -15.13
CA PHE A 172 -3.64 11.81 -13.82
C PHE A 172 -5.03 12.43 -13.64
N ARG A 173 -5.27 13.62 -14.21
CA ARG A 173 -6.60 14.23 -14.25
C ARG A 173 -7.58 13.35 -15.02
N GLY A 174 -7.20 12.85 -16.19
CA GLY A 174 -8.03 11.93 -16.96
C GLY A 174 -8.36 10.64 -16.21
N ARG A 175 -7.39 10.06 -15.49
CA ARG A 175 -7.62 8.89 -14.62
C ARG A 175 -8.58 9.22 -13.46
N TYR A 176 -8.42 10.40 -12.86
CA TYR A 176 -9.25 10.82 -11.72
C TYR A 176 -10.71 11.00 -12.15
N ASP A 177 -10.93 11.68 -13.28
CA ASP A 177 -12.26 11.87 -13.85
C ASP A 177 -12.92 10.52 -14.16
N ALA A 178 -12.18 9.57 -14.76
CA ALA A 178 -12.68 8.22 -15.01
C ALA A 178 -13.05 7.47 -13.71
N LEU A 179 -12.25 7.62 -12.67
CA LEU A 179 -12.49 7.00 -11.38
C LEU A 179 -13.73 7.57 -10.70
N VAL A 180 -13.87 8.90 -10.63
CA VAL A 180 -15.06 9.56 -10.05
C VAL A 180 -16.32 9.14 -10.80
N ASN A 181 -16.28 9.14 -12.13
CA ASN A 181 -17.41 8.70 -12.94
C ASN A 181 -17.82 7.25 -12.64
N SER A 182 -16.86 6.34 -12.46
CA SER A 182 -17.17 4.94 -12.14
C SER A 182 -17.80 4.77 -10.75
N LEU A 183 -17.34 5.54 -9.76
CA LEU A 183 -17.91 5.55 -8.40
C LEU A 183 -19.31 6.16 -8.36
N GLU A 184 -19.61 7.14 -9.20
CA GLU A 184 -20.94 7.72 -9.33
C GLU A 184 -21.93 6.78 -10.02
N ILE A 185 -21.48 6.05 -11.06
CA ILE A 185 -22.26 5.01 -11.73
C ILE A 185 -22.61 3.85 -10.78
N GLY A 186 -21.71 3.52 -9.84
CA GLY A 186 -21.91 2.46 -8.84
C GLY A 186 -22.84 2.83 -7.68
N LYS A 187 -23.22 4.10 -7.50
CA LYS A 187 -24.15 4.49 -6.43
C LYS A 187 -25.58 4.07 -6.79
N PRO A 188 -26.26 3.23 -5.98
CA PRO A 188 -27.69 3.00 -6.18
C PRO A 188 -28.44 4.34 -6.08
N PRO A 189 -29.50 4.57 -6.88
CA PRO A 189 -30.19 5.85 -6.91
C PRO A 189 -30.58 6.24 -5.48
N ARG A 190 -30.13 7.42 -5.03
CA ARG A 190 -30.61 7.99 -3.76
C ARG A 190 -32.11 8.19 -3.92
N GLY A 191 -32.89 7.27 -3.34
CA GLY A 191 -34.34 7.31 -3.34
C GLY A 191 -34.81 8.66 -2.81
N ALA A 192 -35.36 9.47 -3.69
CA ALA A 192 -36.15 10.63 -3.33
C ALA A 192 -37.32 10.14 -2.46
N GLY A 193 -37.33 10.54 -1.19
CA GLY A 193 -38.48 10.34 -0.32
C GLY A 193 -39.69 11.12 -0.86
N GLY A 194 -40.88 10.51 -0.78
CA GLY A 194 -42.12 11.28 -0.80
C GLY A 194 -43.36 10.55 -1.31
N HIS A 195 -44.33 10.37 -0.40
CA HIS A 195 -45.78 10.24 -0.60
C HIS A 195 -46.38 8.88 -1.01
N GLY A 196 -47.13 8.30 -0.07
CA GLY A 196 -48.05 7.21 -0.35
C GLY A 196 -48.76 6.69 0.91
N GLY A 197 -49.48 7.56 1.62
CA GLY A 197 -50.43 7.11 2.64
C GLY A 197 -51.53 6.26 2.01
N GLY A 198 -52.05 5.27 2.74
CA GLY A 198 -53.34 4.68 2.40
C GLY A 198 -53.51 3.19 2.69
N ARG A 199 -54.02 2.91 3.90
CA ARG A 199 -55.06 1.89 4.19
C ARG A 199 -54.81 0.44 3.74
N LYS A 200 -54.58 -0.43 4.73
CA LYS A 200 -55.11 -1.81 4.70
C LYS A 200 -56.64 -1.77 4.52
N PRO A 201 -57.21 -2.68 3.73
CA PRO A 201 -58.30 -3.48 4.29
C PRO A 201 -58.18 -4.99 4.01
N ARG A 202 -59.04 -5.69 4.76
CA ARG A 202 -59.13 -7.11 5.07
C ARG A 202 -59.55 -8.02 3.89
N HIS A 203 -59.22 -9.29 4.08
CA HIS A 203 -59.72 -10.54 3.47
C HIS A 203 -61.10 -10.55 2.79
N LEU A 204 -61.17 -11.29 1.67
CA LEU A 204 -62.13 -12.33 1.23
C LEU A 204 -61.80 -12.59 -0.26
N HIS A 205 -61.75 -13.78 -0.87
CA HIS A 205 -62.25 -15.13 -0.62
C HIS A 205 -61.19 -16.14 -1.11
#